data_AF-A0A7K2XRW2-F1
#
_entry.id   AF-A0A7K2XRW2-F1
#
_cell.length_a   1.000
_cell.length_b   1.000
_cell.length_c   1.000
_cell.angle_alpha   90.00
_cell.angle_beta   90.00
_cell.angle_gamma   90.00
#
_symmetry.space_group_name_H-M   'P 1'
#
loop_
_entity.id
_entity.type
_entity.pdbx_description
1 polymer ?
#
loop_
_entity_poly.entity_id
_entity_poly.type
_entity_poly.pdbx_seq_one_letter_code
_entity_poly.pdbx_strand_id
1 'polypeptide(L)'
;MADWDQWFAGVTFARGIGPDELAARLGALPGVRPGPLGAHDAWSMVAETVDGDGVARVGRWGGWSFAVEHGQPAGAERLAEVSRGGVEAVHLDPQPDRPPKQFAYARDGELVCCFGLGEECWRGGHRPDFLLPELIAAGILTPDGACARPAGEADAERDRRTLAVVERRFGLSLPRHLIADTPLPAYVTCTR
;
A
#
# COMPACT_ATOMS: atom_id res chain seq x y z
N MET A 1 -9.19 -4.37 -4.77
CA MET A 1 -8.34 -3.21 -5.14
C MET A 1 -8.28 -3.03 -6.65
N ALA A 2 -8.12 -4.09 -7.45
CA ALA A 2 -8.17 -3.99 -8.91
C ALA A 2 -9.49 -3.36 -9.42
N ASP A 3 -10.60 -3.56 -8.71
CA ASP A 3 -11.90 -2.96 -9.04
C ASP A 3 -12.08 -1.52 -8.52
N TRP A 4 -11.03 -0.87 -8.03
CA TRP A 4 -11.12 0.50 -7.50
C TRP A 4 -10.69 1.50 -8.56
N ASP A 5 -11.67 2.10 -9.22
CA ASP A 5 -11.41 3.09 -10.26
C ASP A 5 -10.60 4.30 -9.74
N GLN A 6 -10.74 4.64 -8.45
CA GLN A 6 -9.94 5.67 -7.75
C GLN A 6 -9.72 5.27 -6.29
N TRP A 7 -8.46 5.18 -5.85
CA TRP A 7 -8.09 5.24 -4.43
C TRP A 7 -7.37 6.56 -4.16
N PHE A 8 -7.56 7.14 -2.97
CA PHE A 8 -7.02 8.47 -2.65
C PHE A 8 -6.12 8.45 -1.42
N ALA A 9 -5.96 7.28 -0.82
CA ALA A 9 -5.19 7.04 0.40
C ALA A 9 -4.21 5.92 0.13
N GLY A 10 -3.01 6.04 0.70
CA GLY A 10 -2.05 4.94 0.73
C GLY A 10 -2.62 3.78 1.54
N VAL A 11 -2.23 2.56 1.18
CA VAL A 11 -2.62 1.37 1.94
C VAL A 11 -1.40 0.52 2.23
N THR A 12 -1.16 0.27 3.52
CA THR A 12 -0.11 -0.65 3.98
C THR A 12 -0.75 -1.89 4.58
N PHE A 13 -0.31 -3.06 4.11
CA PHE A 13 -0.69 -4.36 4.66
C PHE A 13 0.50 -4.97 5.39
N ALA A 14 0.24 -5.65 6.51
CA ALA A 14 1.24 -6.46 7.21
C ALA A 14 0.67 -7.81 7.65
N ARG A 15 1.42 -8.89 7.41
CA ARG A 15 1.07 -10.26 7.83
C ARG A 15 2.07 -10.74 8.87
N GLY A 16 1.55 -11.24 9.98
CA GLY A 16 2.33 -11.69 11.14
C GLY A 16 2.22 -10.79 12.37
N ILE A 17 1.64 -9.59 12.23
CA ILE A 17 1.43 -8.63 13.33
C ILE A 17 -0.02 -8.15 13.40
N GLY A 18 -0.43 -7.64 14.57
CA GLY A 18 -1.75 -7.05 14.79
C GLY A 18 -1.86 -5.60 14.30
N PRO A 19 -3.09 -5.04 14.18
CA PRO A 19 -3.30 -3.67 13.70
C PRO A 19 -2.63 -2.59 14.54
N ASP A 20 -2.62 -2.74 15.86
CA ASP A 20 -1.99 -1.78 16.77
C ASP A 20 -0.46 -1.77 16.63
N GLU A 21 0.13 -2.94 16.42
CA GLU A 21 1.57 -3.05 16.16
C GLU A 21 1.92 -2.49 14.77
N LEU A 22 1.06 -2.71 13.76
CA LEU A 22 1.21 -2.05 12.46
C LEU A 22 1.20 -0.52 12.61
N ALA A 23 0.23 0.04 13.33
CA ALA A 23 0.19 1.48 13.61
C ALA A 23 1.46 1.98 14.30
N ALA A 24 1.95 1.24 15.31
CA ALA A 24 3.19 1.58 16.02
C ALA A 24 4.41 1.58 15.07
N ARG A 25 4.54 0.57 14.20
CA ARG A 25 5.64 0.50 13.21
C ARG A 25 5.54 1.58 12.13
N LEU A 26 4.33 2.06 11.84
CA LEU A 26 4.07 3.23 11.00
C LEU A 26 4.32 4.57 11.74
N GLY A 27 4.75 4.54 13.00
CA GLY A 27 5.10 5.75 13.74
C GLY A 27 3.93 6.37 14.51
N ALA A 28 2.94 5.58 14.92
CA ALA A 28 1.84 6.08 15.74
C ALA A 28 2.35 6.75 17.03
N LEU A 29 1.88 7.97 17.28
CA LEU A 29 2.25 8.75 18.46
C LEU A 29 1.65 8.14 19.74
N PRO A 30 2.45 7.93 20.81
CA PRO A 30 1.94 7.45 22.08
C PRO A 30 0.89 8.40 22.66
N GLY A 31 -0.24 7.85 23.15
CA GLY A 31 -1.26 8.61 23.88
C GLY A 31 -2.28 9.36 23.02
N VAL A 32 -2.04 9.56 21.73
CA VAL A 32 -3.01 10.16 20.82
C VAL A 32 -3.92 9.07 20.24
N ARG A 33 -5.15 8.99 20.73
CA ARG A 33 -6.16 8.03 20.26
C ARG A 33 -7.47 8.75 19.98
N PRO A 34 -7.69 9.24 18.75
CA PRO A 34 -8.94 9.93 18.37
C PRO A 34 -10.18 9.02 18.39
N GLY A 35 -10.00 7.72 18.62
CA GLY A 35 -11.07 6.73 18.54
C GLY A 35 -11.28 6.24 17.10
N PRO A 36 -12.34 5.47 16.83
CA PRO A 36 -12.65 5.04 15.48
C PRO A 36 -13.06 6.22 14.60
N LEU A 37 -12.45 6.35 13.42
CA LEU A 37 -12.74 7.41 12.46
C LEU A 37 -13.20 6.83 11.11
N GLY A 38 -14.15 7.51 10.47
CA GLY A 38 -14.44 7.31 9.05
C GLY A 38 -13.37 7.96 8.15
N ALA A 39 -13.43 7.71 6.84
CA ALA A 39 -12.45 8.27 5.90
C ALA A 39 -12.46 9.80 5.84
N HIS A 40 -13.64 10.42 5.92
CA HIS A 40 -13.79 11.87 5.92
C HIS A 40 -13.21 12.50 7.18
N ASP A 41 -13.56 11.97 8.36
CA ASP A 41 -13.07 12.50 9.64
C ASP A 41 -11.55 12.33 9.78
N ALA A 42 -10.99 11.23 9.29
CA ALA A 42 -9.55 11.04 9.24
C ALA A 42 -8.86 12.10 8.36
N TRP A 43 -9.45 12.44 7.21
CA TRP A 43 -8.94 13.53 6.36
C TRP A 43 -9.06 14.91 6.99
N SER A 44 -10.16 15.21 7.67
CA SER A 44 -10.31 16.47 8.41
C SER A 44 -9.28 16.58 9.53
N MET A 45 -9.02 15.49 10.25
CA MET A 45 -8.04 15.47 11.33
C MET A 45 -6.61 15.73 10.86
N VAL A 46 -6.23 15.31 9.64
CA VAL A 46 -4.91 15.61 9.07
C VAL A 46 -4.64 17.13 9.02
N ALA A 47 -5.67 17.96 8.83
CA ALA A 47 -5.50 19.42 8.83
C ALA A 47 -5.24 20.00 10.23
N GLU A 48 -5.52 19.24 11.28
CA GLU A 48 -5.35 19.64 12.69
C GLU A 48 -4.02 19.11 13.29
N THR A 49 -3.33 18.22 12.58
CA THR A 49 -2.02 17.69 13.01
C THR A 49 -0.86 18.61 12.64
N VAL A 50 0.32 18.39 13.23
CA VAL A 50 1.50 19.20 12.90
C VAL A 50 1.98 18.84 11.50
N ASP A 51 2.51 19.82 10.76
CA ASP A 51 3.04 19.61 9.42
C ASP A 51 4.02 18.41 9.37
N GLY A 52 3.66 17.41 8.56
CA GLY A 52 4.34 16.11 8.42
C GLY A 52 3.65 14.91 9.08
N ASP A 53 2.60 15.11 9.86
CA ASP A 53 1.83 14.01 10.46
C ASP A 53 0.77 13.46 9.48
N GLY A 54 0.46 12.18 9.63
CA GLY A 54 -0.62 11.49 8.93
C GLY A 54 -1.62 10.86 9.90
N VAL A 55 -2.73 10.37 9.38
CA VAL A 55 -3.71 9.59 10.14
C VAL A 55 -3.85 8.20 9.51
N ALA A 56 -3.49 7.17 10.27
CA ALA A 56 -3.64 5.78 9.88
C ALA A 56 -4.88 5.17 10.53
N ARG A 57 -5.84 4.73 9.70
CA ARG A 57 -6.98 3.92 10.12
C ARG A 57 -6.65 2.45 9.95
N VAL A 58 -6.64 1.67 11.02
CA VAL A 58 -6.15 0.28 11.01
C VAL A 58 -7.24 -0.75 11.24
N GLY A 59 -7.07 -1.91 10.62
CA GLY A 59 -8.00 -3.03 10.77
C GLY A 59 -7.36 -4.35 10.40
N ARG A 60 -8.16 -5.41 10.36
CA ARG A 60 -7.73 -6.75 9.96
C ARG A 60 -8.70 -7.34 8.95
N TRP A 61 -8.17 -7.94 7.89
CA TRP A 61 -8.94 -8.64 6.88
C TRP A 61 -8.09 -9.68 6.14
N GLY A 62 -8.66 -10.85 5.82
CA GLY A 62 -8.01 -11.84 4.96
C GLY A 62 -6.65 -12.34 5.48
N GLY A 63 -6.42 -12.36 6.79
CA GLY A 63 -5.14 -12.74 7.39
C GLY A 63 -4.09 -11.62 7.45
N TRP A 64 -4.40 -10.44 6.93
CA TRP A 64 -3.56 -9.25 6.95
C TRP A 64 -4.10 -8.23 7.96
N SER A 65 -3.21 -7.59 8.69
CA SER A 65 -3.49 -6.26 9.25
C SER A 65 -3.31 -5.24 8.13
N PHE A 66 -4.14 -4.20 8.11
CA PHE A 66 -4.04 -3.13 7.12
C PHE A 66 -4.13 -1.75 7.78
N ALA A 67 -3.53 -0.76 7.14
CA ALA A 67 -3.65 0.65 7.46
C ALA A 67 -4.06 1.41 6.20
N VAL A 68 -5.11 2.22 6.31
CA VAL A 68 -5.48 3.23 5.31
C VAL A 68 -4.91 4.56 5.79
N GLU A 69 -4.02 5.13 4.99
CA GLU A 69 -3.16 6.24 5.38
C GLU A 69 -3.63 7.55 4.71
N HIS A 70 -3.98 8.52 5.53
CA HIS A 70 -4.44 9.85 5.14
C HIS A 70 -3.37 10.90 5.46
N GLY A 71 -3.24 11.92 4.61
CA GLY A 71 -2.22 12.97 4.77
C GLY A 71 -0.88 12.56 4.17
N GLN A 72 0.20 12.68 4.94
CA GLN A 72 1.53 12.19 4.55
C GLN A 72 1.66 10.71 4.96
N PRO A 73 1.53 9.75 4.02
CA PRO A 73 1.55 8.32 4.36
C PRO A 73 2.96 7.90 4.80
N ALA A 74 3.04 7.21 5.93
CA ALA A 74 4.30 6.73 6.50
C ALA A 74 4.74 5.39 5.87
N GLY A 75 3.82 4.67 5.24
CA GLY A 75 4.03 3.32 4.70
C GLY A 75 5.18 3.21 3.72
N ALA A 76 5.35 4.19 2.83
CA ALA A 76 6.44 4.21 1.86
C ALA A 76 7.82 4.28 2.54
N GLU A 77 7.98 5.15 3.54
CA GLU A 77 9.26 5.39 4.23
C GLU A 77 9.57 4.31 5.29
N ARG A 78 8.51 3.78 5.94
CA ARG A 78 8.64 2.86 7.07
C ARG A 78 8.42 1.40 6.71
N LEU A 79 8.34 1.05 5.42
CA LEU A 79 8.04 -0.33 5.00
C LEU A 79 9.08 -1.35 5.52
N ALA A 80 10.34 -0.95 5.59
CA ALA A 80 11.40 -1.74 6.22
C ALA A 80 11.09 -1.99 7.71
N GLU A 81 10.73 -0.96 8.48
CA GLU A 81 10.33 -1.11 9.89
C GLU A 81 9.13 -2.05 10.04
N VAL A 82 8.08 -1.82 9.23
CA VAL A 82 6.86 -2.64 9.25
C VAL A 82 7.18 -4.11 9.02
N SER A 83 8.09 -4.42 8.11
CA SER A 83 8.44 -5.80 7.72
C SER A 83 9.46 -6.51 8.62
N ARG A 84 9.97 -5.90 9.69
CA ARG A 84 10.97 -6.56 10.57
C ARG A 84 10.43 -7.81 11.27
N GLY A 85 11.32 -8.76 11.53
CA GLY A 85 11.05 -9.92 12.41
C GLY A 85 10.06 -10.93 11.83
N GLY A 86 10.25 -11.37 10.58
CA GLY A 86 9.39 -12.37 9.93
C GLY A 86 8.15 -11.81 9.26
N VAL A 87 7.92 -10.49 9.33
CA VAL A 87 6.69 -9.86 8.84
C VAL A 87 6.77 -9.60 7.34
N GLU A 88 5.71 -9.94 6.63
CA GLU A 88 5.53 -9.54 5.24
C GLU A 88 4.75 -8.22 5.19
N ALA A 89 5.21 -7.26 4.40
CA ALA A 89 4.56 -5.96 4.26
C ALA A 89 4.39 -5.57 2.79
N VAL A 90 3.19 -5.13 2.41
CA VAL A 90 2.88 -4.61 1.08
C VAL A 90 2.41 -3.17 1.23
N HIS A 91 2.98 -2.25 0.47
CA HIS A 91 2.53 -0.86 0.40
C HIS A 91 2.06 -0.50 -0.99
N LEU A 92 0.97 0.25 -1.05
CA LEU A 92 0.36 0.75 -2.26
C LEU A 92 0.09 2.23 -2.12
N ASP A 93 0.62 3.00 -3.06
CA ASP A 93 0.54 4.45 -3.03
C ASP A 93 -0.18 4.99 -4.27
N PRO A 94 -1.26 5.78 -4.11
CA PRO A 94 -1.92 6.46 -5.23
C PRO A 94 -1.06 7.43 -6.02
N GLN A 95 -0.07 8.09 -5.40
CA GLN A 95 0.75 9.14 -6.00
C GLN A 95 -0.05 10.12 -6.90
N PRO A 96 -1.12 10.77 -6.41
CA PRO A 96 -2.01 11.58 -7.25
C PRO A 96 -1.29 12.79 -7.88
N ASP A 97 -0.31 13.36 -7.19
CA ASP A 97 0.45 14.52 -7.64
C ASP A 97 1.71 14.17 -8.44
N ARG A 98 2.16 12.91 -8.36
CA ARG A 98 3.43 12.43 -8.95
C ARG A 98 3.30 11.00 -9.48
N PRO A 99 2.44 10.75 -10.48
CA PRO A 99 2.29 9.42 -11.06
C PRO A 99 3.64 8.86 -11.54
N PRO A 100 3.79 7.52 -11.57
CA PRO A 100 2.74 6.52 -11.42
C PRO A 100 2.41 6.11 -9.97
N LYS A 101 1.28 5.42 -9.79
CA LYS A 101 0.97 4.70 -8.54
C LYS A 101 2.11 3.75 -8.20
N GLN A 102 2.46 3.62 -6.92
CA GLN A 102 3.58 2.79 -6.51
C GLN A 102 3.13 1.52 -5.82
N PHE A 103 3.87 0.45 -6.07
CA PHE A 103 3.81 -0.79 -5.32
C PHE A 103 5.18 -1.07 -4.69
N ALA A 104 5.17 -1.53 -3.44
CA ALA A 104 6.36 -2.05 -2.78
C ALA A 104 6.02 -3.27 -1.91
N TYR A 105 6.91 -4.24 -1.90
CA TYR A 105 6.86 -5.41 -1.02
C TYR A 105 8.17 -5.54 -0.25
N ALA A 106 8.05 -5.68 1.07
CA ALA A 106 9.18 -5.88 1.97
C ALA A 106 8.95 -7.08 2.89
N ARG A 107 10.05 -7.68 3.33
CA ARG A 107 10.05 -8.79 4.27
C ARG A 107 11.35 -8.78 5.05
N ASP A 108 11.25 -9.09 6.35
CA ASP A 108 12.41 -9.22 7.24
C ASP A 108 13.25 -7.94 7.33
N GLY A 109 12.62 -6.77 7.19
CA GLY A 109 13.30 -5.48 7.23
C GLY A 109 13.85 -5.01 5.89
N GLU A 110 13.71 -5.79 4.83
CA GLU A 110 14.35 -5.55 3.53
C GLU A 110 13.31 -5.34 2.42
N LEU A 111 13.51 -4.31 1.60
CA LEU A 111 12.70 -4.07 0.41
C LEU A 111 12.99 -5.16 -0.64
N VAL A 112 12.05 -6.08 -0.83
CA VAL A 112 12.19 -7.23 -1.74
C VAL A 112 12.04 -6.76 -3.19
N CYS A 113 10.92 -6.12 -3.51
CA CYS A 113 10.68 -5.56 -4.84
C CYS A 113 9.78 -4.33 -4.78
N CYS A 114 9.93 -3.43 -5.73
CA CYS A 114 9.05 -2.28 -5.93
C CYS A 114 9.02 -1.86 -7.40
N PHE A 115 7.96 -1.17 -7.81
CA PHE A 115 7.83 -0.55 -9.12
C PHE A 115 6.64 0.41 -9.16
N GLY A 116 6.67 1.33 -10.12
CA GLY A 116 5.49 2.08 -10.54
C GLY A 116 4.57 1.20 -11.39
N LEU A 117 3.26 1.31 -11.19
CA LEU A 117 2.29 0.72 -12.11
C LEU A 117 2.41 1.40 -13.47
N GLY A 118 2.52 0.61 -14.53
CA GLY A 118 2.83 1.14 -15.86
C GLY A 118 4.35 1.22 -16.15
N GLU A 119 5.19 1.00 -15.14
CA GLU A 119 6.65 1.10 -15.19
C GLU A 119 7.31 -0.19 -14.65
N GLU A 120 6.64 -1.34 -14.75
CA GLU A 120 7.09 -2.61 -14.16
C GLU A 120 8.44 -3.12 -14.72
N CYS A 121 8.89 -2.61 -15.87
CA CYS A 121 10.23 -2.88 -16.39
C CYS A 121 11.33 -2.19 -15.56
N TRP A 122 11.01 -1.09 -14.85
CA TRP A 122 11.89 -0.33 -13.96
C TRP A 122 11.70 -0.75 -12.50
N ARG A 123 11.83 -2.04 -12.25
CA ARG A 123 11.65 -2.64 -10.91
C ARG A 123 12.91 -2.57 -10.07
N GLY A 124 12.74 -2.27 -8.77
CA GLY A 124 13.82 -2.13 -7.78
C GLY A 124 13.69 -3.13 -6.62
N GLY A 125 14.49 -2.93 -5.57
CA GLY A 125 14.60 -3.83 -4.40
C GLY A 125 15.78 -4.80 -4.50
N HIS A 126 16.04 -5.58 -3.44
CA HIS A 126 17.16 -6.55 -3.44
C HIS A 126 16.85 -7.83 -4.23
N ARG A 127 15.57 -8.08 -4.56
CA ARG A 127 15.10 -9.12 -5.47
C ARG A 127 14.11 -8.53 -6.47
N PRO A 128 14.57 -7.69 -7.40
CA PRO A 128 13.69 -6.94 -8.30
C PRO A 128 12.80 -7.85 -9.16
N ASP A 129 13.29 -9.03 -9.53
CA ASP A 129 12.56 -10.01 -10.35
C ASP A 129 11.57 -10.89 -9.56
N PHE A 130 11.31 -10.60 -8.28
CA PHE A 130 10.47 -11.42 -7.42
C PHE A 130 9.05 -11.67 -7.99
N LEU A 131 8.49 -10.71 -8.72
CA LEU A 131 7.17 -10.82 -9.38
C LEU A 131 7.26 -11.03 -10.90
N LEU A 132 8.46 -11.18 -11.45
CA LEU A 132 8.66 -11.26 -12.90
C LEU A 132 7.85 -12.41 -13.54
N PRO A 133 7.80 -13.64 -12.99
CA PRO A 133 7.00 -14.71 -13.57
C PRO A 133 5.51 -14.37 -13.67
N GLU A 134 4.94 -13.79 -12.63
CA GLU A 134 3.52 -13.43 -12.57
C GLU A 134 3.19 -12.23 -13.48
N LEU A 135 4.10 -11.26 -13.60
CA LEU A 135 3.96 -10.12 -14.51
C LEU A 135 4.02 -10.57 -15.99
N ILE A 136 4.89 -11.53 -16.33
CA ILE A 136 4.94 -12.14 -17.67
C ILE A 136 3.68 -12.95 -17.94
N ALA A 137 3.25 -13.79 -16.99
CA ALA A 137 2.05 -14.61 -17.15
C ALA A 137 0.78 -13.77 -17.34
N ALA A 138 0.75 -12.57 -16.76
CA ALA A 138 -0.33 -11.60 -16.96
C ALA A 138 -0.17 -10.77 -18.25
N GLY A 139 0.90 -10.93 -19.03
CA GLY A 139 1.14 -10.11 -20.21
C GLY A 139 1.34 -8.62 -19.90
N ILE A 140 1.86 -8.30 -18.71
CA ILE A 140 2.29 -6.95 -18.34
C ILE A 140 3.73 -6.73 -18.80
N LEU A 141 4.54 -7.79 -18.71
CA LEU A 141 5.90 -7.82 -19.24
C LEU A 141 6.02 -8.90 -20.33
N THR A 142 6.92 -8.66 -21.28
CA THR A 142 7.40 -9.66 -22.23
C THR A 142 8.44 -10.57 -21.56
N PRO A 143 8.78 -11.75 -22.16
CA PRO A 143 9.75 -12.68 -21.57
C PRO A 143 11.16 -12.11 -21.36
N ASP A 144 11.53 -11.06 -22.09
CA ASP A 144 12.79 -10.31 -21.92
C ASP A 144 12.69 -9.21 -20.83
N GLY A 145 11.54 -9.08 -20.17
CA GLY A 145 11.31 -8.16 -19.06
C GLY A 145 10.95 -6.73 -19.47
N ALA A 146 10.72 -6.46 -20.76
CA ALA A 146 10.22 -5.19 -21.24
C ALA A 146 8.71 -5.05 -21.02
N CYS A 147 8.18 -3.82 -21.03
CA CYS A 147 6.74 -3.59 -20.92
C CYS A 147 6.02 -4.17 -22.15
N ALA A 148 5.09 -5.10 -21.92
CA ALA A 148 4.12 -5.46 -22.94
C ALA A 148 3.12 -4.30 -23.05
N ARG A 149 3.10 -3.62 -24.21
CA ARG A 149 2.12 -2.57 -24.50
C ARG A 149 1.29 -2.95 -25.72
N PRO A 150 0.15 -3.63 -25.52
CA PRO A 150 -0.83 -3.80 -26.58
C PRO A 150 -1.27 -2.44 -27.13
N ALA A 151 -1.41 -2.33 -28.45
CA ALA A 151 -1.85 -1.09 -29.07
C ALA A 151 -3.27 -0.72 -28.59
N GLY A 152 -3.45 0.51 -28.11
CA GLY A 152 -4.76 1.04 -27.67
C GLY A 152 -5.20 0.61 -26.26
N GLU A 153 -4.36 -0.05 -25.48
CA GLU A 153 -4.65 -0.33 -24.07
C GLU A 153 -4.69 0.97 -23.25
N ALA A 154 -5.74 1.15 -22.46
CA ALA A 154 -5.85 2.28 -21.53
C ALA A 154 -5.03 2.02 -20.27
N ASP A 155 -4.36 3.04 -19.74
CA ASP A 155 -3.52 2.93 -18.54
C ASP A 155 -4.29 2.34 -17.35
N ALA A 156 -5.58 2.68 -17.20
CA ALA A 156 -6.42 2.11 -16.16
C ALA A 156 -6.55 0.58 -16.25
N GLU A 157 -6.67 0.01 -17.45
CA GLU A 157 -6.77 -1.44 -17.62
C GLU A 157 -5.46 -2.15 -17.26
N ARG A 158 -4.33 -1.51 -17.59
CA ARG A 158 -3.02 -2.00 -17.21
C ARG A 158 -2.83 -1.97 -15.69
N ASP A 159 -3.19 -0.86 -15.03
CA ASP A 159 -3.18 -0.75 -13.58
C ASP A 159 -4.01 -1.86 -12.93
N ARG A 160 -5.24 -2.11 -13.41
CA ARG A 160 -6.09 -3.20 -12.90
C ARG A 160 -5.40 -4.55 -13.03
N ARG A 161 -4.73 -4.82 -14.16
CA ARG A 161 -4.02 -6.08 -14.39
C ARG A 161 -2.85 -6.26 -13.42
N THR A 162 -2.06 -5.21 -13.21
CA THR A 162 -0.95 -5.22 -12.25
C THR A 162 -1.46 -5.41 -10.82
N LEU A 163 -2.51 -4.69 -10.42
CA LEU A 163 -3.14 -4.87 -9.11
C LEU A 163 -3.68 -6.29 -8.93
N ALA A 164 -4.26 -6.90 -9.97
CA ALA A 164 -4.74 -8.26 -9.91
C ALA A 164 -3.60 -9.29 -9.73
N VAL A 165 -2.39 -9.03 -10.27
CA VAL A 165 -1.19 -9.83 -9.98
C VAL A 165 -0.82 -9.72 -8.50
N VAL A 166 -0.75 -8.50 -7.97
CA VAL A 166 -0.44 -8.24 -6.55
C VAL A 166 -1.46 -8.93 -5.64
N GLU A 167 -2.76 -8.75 -5.89
CA GLU A 167 -3.84 -9.38 -5.12
C GLU A 167 -3.71 -10.90 -5.08
N ARG A 168 -3.53 -11.54 -6.24
CA ARG A 168 -3.36 -13.00 -6.31
C ARG A 168 -2.09 -13.46 -5.60
N ARG A 169 -0.98 -12.75 -5.77
CA ARG A 169 0.32 -13.14 -5.22
C ARG A 169 0.35 -13.14 -3.70
N PHE A 170 -0.31 -12.16 -3.10
CA PHE A 170 -0.29 -11.93 -1.65
C PHE A 170 -1.60 -12.35 -0.96
N GLY A 171 -2.62 -12.76 -1.73
CA GLY A 171 -3.95 -13.09 -1.21
C GLY A 171 -4.69 -11.87 -0.65
N LEU A 172 -4.48 -10.68 -1.23
CA LEU A 172 -5.12 -9.44 -0.79
C LEU A 172 -6.54 -9.34 -1.36
N SER A 173 -7.51 -9.04 -0.50
CA SER A 173 -8.93 -8.95 -0.88
C SER A 173 -9.68 -7.91 -0.05
N LEU A 174 -9.07 -6.74 0.17
CA LEU A 174 -9.63 -5.70 1.04
C LEU A 174 -10.95 -5.16 0.47
N PRO A 175 -12.08 -5.24 1.20
CA PRO A 175 -13.35 -4.68 0.75
C PRO A 175 -13.33 -3.15 0.75
N ARG A 176 -13.91 -2.53 -0.28
CA ARG A 176 -13.97 -1.07 -0.43
C ARG A 176 -14.60 -0.37 0.78
N HIS A 177 -15.64 -0.95 1.37
CA HIS A 177 -16.34 -0.33 2.51
C HIS A 177 -15.45 -0.20 3.75
N LEU A 178 -14.42 -1.05 3.92
CA LEU A 178 -13.46 -0.89 5.01
C LEU A 178 -12.54 0.32 4.80
N ILE A 179 -12.29 0.71 3.55
CA ILE A 179 -11.55 1.92 3.23
C ILE A 179 -12.46 3.14 3.29
N ALA A 180 -13.58 3.13 2.58
CA ALA A 180 -14.37 4.35 2.37
C ALA A 180 -15.29 4.69 3.54
N ASP A 181 -15.93 3.69 4.14
CA ASP A 181 -17.18 3.92 4.88
C ASP A 181 -17.07 3.52 6.36
N THR A 182 -16.30 2.47 6.66
CA THR A 182 -16.26 1.88 8.01
C THR A 182 -15.41 2.73 8.95
N PRO A 183 -15.95 3.13 10.11
CA PRO A 183 -15.14 3.69 11.18
C PRO A 183 -14.16 2.65 11.72
N LEU A 184 -12.87 2.98 11.71
CA LEU A 184 -11.78 2.09 12.13
C LEU A 184 -10.93 2.78 13.19
N PRO A 185 -10.33 2.02 14.15
CA PRO A 185 -9.34 2.57 15.06
C PRO A 185 -8.31 3.42 14.33
N ALA A 186 -8.18 4.68 14.73
CA ALA A 186 -7.31 5.64 14.07
C ALA A 186 -6.16 6.06 14.99
N TYR A 187 -5.02 6.34 14.36
CA TYR A 187 -3.78 6.74 15.00
C TYR A 187 -3.17 7.91 14.23
N VAL A 188 -2.64 8.90 14.95
CA VAL A 188 -1.77 9.91 14.34
C VAL A 188 -0.39 9.30 14.18
N THR A 189 0.13 9.31 12.95
CA THR A 189 1.44 8.75 12.58
C THR A 189 2.41 9.86 12.20
N CYS A 190 3.67 9.72 12.58
CA CYS A 190 4.72 10.67 12.23
C CYS A 190 5.96 9.93 11.67
N THR A 191 6.61 10.49 10.65
CA THR A 191 7.83 9.93 10.04
C THR A 191 9.13 10.51 10.59
N ARG A 192 9.06 11.41 11.60
CA ARG A 192 10.23 12.00 12.27
C ARG A 192 11.09 10.99 13.03
#